data_AF-A0A8D0F9K9-F1
#
_entry.id   AF-A0A8D0F9K9-F1
#
_cell.length_a   1.000
_cell.length_b   1.000
_cell.length_c   1.000
_cell.angle_alpha   90.00
_cell.angle_beta   90.00
_cell.angle_gamma   90.00
#
_symmetry.space_group_name_H-M   'P 1'
#
loop_
_entity.id
_entity.type
_entity.pdbx_description
1 polymer ?
#
loop_
_entity_poly.entity_id
_entity_poly.type
_entity_poly.pdbx_seq_one_letter_code
_entity_poly.pdbx_strand_id
1 'polypeptide(L)'
;KSKVSFFECLRIRIKCALGTNLQSTIHSCYEFLAAAGCLRPITSLCDKNMLVNDILFHHVIKRIISPLESFRQGLKTLGVLEKMQMHPEAFSSILCHKPERLSAETICDLFTIHSSSDVNKSRAANFWMGYLQDVESGESVVTLEDILLFVTGSFSIPPVGFDPEPTIKFLHIRYPVGKRLLNCLELPITKSYEQFKNKMEVTIRNTLRVERE
;
A
#
# COMPACT_ATOMS: atom_id res chain seq x y z
N LYS A 1 -0.92 12.49 -6.88
CA LYS A 1 0.19 13.19 -6.16
C LYS A 1 0.25 14.72 -6.40
N SER A 2 -0.28 15.28 -7.50
CA SER A 2 -0.15 16.72 -7.84
C SER A 2 -0.92 17.72 -6.94
N LYS A 3 -2.16 17.42 -6.50
CA LYS A 3 -3.01 18.41 -5.79
C LYS A 3 -2.57 18.72 -4.35
N VAL A 4 -1.98 17.77 -3.64
CA VAL A 4 -1.51 17.97 -2.24
C VAL A 4 -0.28 18.88 -2.20
N SER A 5 0.65 18.69 -3.15
CA SER A 5 1.83 19.55 -3.31
C SER A 5 1.44 21.00 -3.64
N PHE A 6 0.45 21.21 -4.50
CA PHE A 6 -0.03 22.56 -4.83
C PHE A 6 -0.64 23.28 -3.62
N PHE A 7 -1.46 22.60 -2.82
CA PHE A 7 -2.03 23.14 -1.59
C PHE A 7 -0.95 23.51 -0.57
N GLU A 8 0.03 22.63 -0.35
CA GLU A 8 1.11 22.86 0.61
C GLU A 8 1.93 24.09 0.20
N CYS A 9 2.26 24.19 -1.10
CA CYS A 9 2.92 25.35 -1.68
C CYS A 9 2.08 26.63 -1.56
N LEU A 10 0.76 26.55 -1.77
CA LEU A 10 -0.13 27.71 -1.65
C LEU A 10 -0.22 28.20 -0.20
N ARG A 11 -0.38 27.28 0.75
CA ARG A 11 -0.38 27.57 2.19
C ARG A 11 0.92 28.26 2.60
N ILE A 12 2.06 27.73 2.18
CA ILE A 12 3.39 28.30 2.46
C ILE A 12 3.51 29.69 1.84
N ARG A 13 3.13 29.86 0.57
CA ARG A 13 3.18 31.16 -0.12
C ARG A 13 2.33 32.23 0.58
N ILE A 14 1.08 31.93 0.90
CA ILE A 14 0.19 32.87 1.59
C ILE A 14 0.71 33.17 3.00
N LYS A 15 1.19 32.16 3.74
CA LYS A 15 1.77 32.33 5.08
C LYS A 15 3.05 33.17 5.07
N CYS A 16 3.87 33.10 4.02
CA CYS A 16 5.11 33.86 3.90
C CYS A 16 4.92 35.26 3.27
N ALA A 17 3.80 35.51 2.60
CA ALA A 17 3.57 36.78 1.93
C ALA A 17 3.35 37.95 2.92
N LEU A 18 3.97 39.09 2.65
CA LEU A 18 3.86 40.34 3.44
C LEU A 18 3.11 41.40 2.62
N GLY A 19 2.38 42.30 3.29
CA GLY A 19 1.69 43.48 2.72
C GLY A 19 1.39 43.45 1.22
N THR A 20 2.31 43.99 0.42
CA THR A 20 2.20 44.12 -1.05
C THR A 20 2.24 42.77 -1.79
N ASN A 21 3.07 41.83 -1.36
CA ASN A 21 3.18 40.48 -1.92
C ASN A 21 1.94 39.62 -1.57
N LEU A 22 1.27 39.92 -0.46
CA LEU A 22 0.06 39.20 -0.08
C LEU A 22 -1.08 39.45 -1.07
N GLN A 23 -1.30 40.70 -1.48
CA GLN A 23 -2.33 41.03 -2.47
C GLN A 23 -2.07 40.40 -3.83
N SER A 24 -0.83 40.45 -4.33
CA SER A 24 -0.48 39.80 -5.61
C SER A 24 -0.62 38.28 -5.53
N THR A 25 -0.24 37.68 -4.39
CA THR A 25 -0.43 36.24 -4.15
C THR A 25 -1.91 35.86 -4.17
N ILE A 26 -2.77 36.62 -3.49
CA ILE A 26 -4.23 36.39 -3.49
C ILE A 26 -4.79 36.49 -4.92
N HIS A 27 -4.40 37.54 -5.66
CA HIS A 27 -4.84 37.73 -7.03
C HIS A 27 -4.42 36.55 -7.93
N SER A 28 -3.17 36.10 -7.82
CA SER A 28 -2.67 34.94 -8.58
C SER A 28 -3.41 33.62 -8.27
N CYS A 29 -4.10 33.55 -7.14
CA CYS A 29 -4.81 32.37 -6.66
C CYS A 29 -6.33 32.58 -6.57
N TYR A 30 -6.85 33.65 -7.19
CA TYR A 30 -8.23 34.10 -7.02
C TYR A 30 -9.25 33.01 -7.36
N GLU A 31 -9.14 32.40 -8.54
CA GLU A 31 -10.06 31.36 -8.99
C GLU A 31 -10.12 30.17 -8.03
N PHE A 32 -8.96 29.77 -7.49
CA PHE A 32 -8.89 28.70 -6.51
C PHE A 32 -9.56 29.09 -5.20
N LEU A 33 -9.28 30.29 -4.69
CA LEU A 33 -9.90 30.78 -3.46
C LEU A 33 -11.42 30.95 -3.63
N ALA A 34 -11.87 31.37 -4.82
CA ALA A 34 -13.28 31.47 -5.16
C ALA A 34 -13.96 30.10 -5.15
N ALA A 35 -13.38 29.13 -5.86
CA ALA A 35 -13.87 27.76 -5.90
C ALA A 35 -13.85 27.08 -4.53
N ALA A 36 -12.88 27.42 -3.69
CA ALA A 36 -12.80 26.93 -2.31
C ALA A 36 -13.80 27.63 -1.35
N GLY A 37 -14.40 28.74 -1.77
CA GLY A 37 -15.23 29.59 -0.92
C GLY A 37 -14.43 30.24 0.22
N CYS A 38 -13.16 30.58 -0.03
CA CYS A 38 -12.23 31.17 0.93
C CYS A 38 -11.92 32.64 0.62
N LEU A 39 -12.53 33.24 -0.42
CA LEU A 39 -12.33 34.65 -0.71
C LEU A 39 -12.83 35.52 0.44
N ARG A 40 -11.98 36.45 0.88
CA ARG A 40 -12.29 37.43 1.91
C ARG A 40 -11.47 38.71 1.72
N PRO A 41 -11.97 39.87 2.17
CA PRO A 41 -11.15 41.07 2.29
C PRO A 41 -9.98 40.83 3.24
N ILE A 42 -8.79 41.28 2.86
CA ILE A 42 -7.58 41.19 3.68
C ILE A 42 -7.06 42.60 3.90
N THR A 43 -7.23 43.08 5.13
CA THR A 43 -6.86 44.44 5.56
C THR A 43 -5.78 44.43 6.63
N SER A 44 -5.59 43.30 7.30
CA SER A 44 -4.66 43.11 8.40
C SER A 44 -3.93 41.77 8.33
N LEU A 45 -2.86 41.63 9.13
CA LEU A 45 -2.19 40.34 9.32
C LEU A 45 -3.10 39.28 9.98
N CYS A 46 -4.13 39.71 10.73
CA CYS A 46 -5.12 38.79 11.29
C CYS A 46 -5.94 38.12 10.18
N ASP A 47 -6.39 38.90 9.19
CA ASP A 47 -7.18 38.39 8.05
C ASP A 47 -6.41 37.36 7.23
N LYS A 48 -5.09 37.51 7.13
CA LYS A 48 -4.19 36.53 6.51
C LYS A 48 -4.24 35.17 7.23
N ASN A 49 -4.18 35.17 8.57
CA ASN A 49 -4.25 33.93 9.34
C ASN A 49 -5.64 33.27 9.20
N MET A 50 -6.70 34.07 9.15
CA MET A 50 -8.04 33.54 8.91
C MET A 50 -8.16 32.93 7.50
N LEU A 51 -7.60 33.57 6.47
CA LEU A 51 -7.56 32.99 5.12
C LEU A 51 -6.83 31.64 5.10
N VAL A 52 -5.69 31.54 5.79
CA VAL A 52 -4.96 30.26 5.91
C VAL A 52 -5.82 29.20 6.58
N ASN A 53 -6.54 29.55 7.66
CA ASN A 53 -7.48 28.64 8.33
C ASN A 53 -8.65 28.24 7.43
N ASP A 54 -9.21 29.16 6.65
CA ASP A 54 -10.31 28.89 5.73
C ASP A 54 -9.88 27.90 4.64
N ILE A 55 -8.67 28.07 4.09
CA ILE A 55 -8.09 27.16 3.08
C ILE A 55 -7.85 25.77 3.69
N LEU A 56 -7.32 25.71 4.92
CA LEU A 56 -7.11 24.46 5.67
C LEU A 56 -8.45 23.75 5.91
N PHE A 57 -9.44 24.48 6.42
CA PHE A 57 -10.77 23.95 6.70
C PHE A 57 -11.44 23.43 5.42
N HIS A 58 -11.33 24.16 4.31
CA HIS A 58 -11.85 23.68 3.03
C HIS A 58 -11.22 22.35 2.62
N HIS A 59 -9.88 22.27 2.67
CA HIS A 59 -9.13 21.10 2.17
C HIS A 59 -9.25 19.87 3.06
N VAL A 60 -9.17 20.07 4.37
CA VAL A 60 -9.13 18.96 5.34
C VAL A 60 -10.55 18.53 5.73
N ILE A 61 -11.52 19.45 5.74
CA ILE A 61 -12.87 19.20 6.25
C ILE A 61 -13.91 19.28 5.13
N LYS A 62 -14.15 20.45 4.53
CA LYS A 62 -15.30 20.65 3.61
C LYS A 62 -15.31 19.67 2.43
N ARG A 63 -14.15 19.44 1.80
CA ARG A 63 -14.05 18.58 0.62
C ARG A 63 -14.32 17.11 0.90
N ILE A 64 -14.16 16.66 2.13
CA ILE A 64 -14.35 15.25 2.50
C ILE A 64 -15.70 14.99 3.18
N ILE A 65 -16.39 16.03 3.69
CA ILE A 65 -17.68 15.86 4.40
C ILE A 65 -18.69 15.09 3.55
N SER A 66 -18.93 15.51 2.31
CA SER A 66 -19.94 14.86 1.46
C SER A 66 -19.58 13.40 1.13
N PRO A 67 -18.35 13.08 0.66
CA PRO A 67 -17.92 11.69 0.51
C PRO A 67 -18.01 10.88 1.81
N LEU A 68 -17.66 11.46 2.95
CA LEU A 68 -17.69 10.79 4.24
C LEU A 68 -19.12 10.50 4.72
N GLU A 69 -20.06 11.44 4.57
CA GLU A 69 -21.46 11.22 4.89
C GLU A 69 -22.09 10.19 3.94
N SER A 70 -21.75 10.22 2.65
CA SER A 70 -22.19 9.18 1.70
C SER A 70 -21.64 7.81 2.08
N PHE A 71 -20.38 7.73 2.48
CA PHE A 71 -19.77 6.49 2.97
C PHE A 71 -20.45 6.01 4.25
N ARG A 72 -20.71 6.91 5.21
CA ARG A 72 -21.44 6.63 6.44
C ARG A 72 -22.83 6.09 6.15
N GLN A 73 -23.55 6.67 5.19
CA GLN A 73 -24.88 6.20 4.78
C GLN A 73 -24.81 4.83 4.10
N GLY A 74 -23.79 4.57 3.28
CA GLY A 74 -23.52 3.26 2.72
C GLY A 74 -23.35 2.19 3.80
N LEU A 75 -22.53 2.46 4.82
CA LEU A 75 -22.33 1.55 5.96
C LEU A 75 -23.62 1.30 6.76
N LYS A 76 -24.51 2.30 6.88
CA LYS A 76 -25.82 2.13 7.53
C LYS A 76 -26.80 1.26 6.75
N THR A 77 -26.65 1.17 5.43
CA THR A 77 -27.66 0.54 4.54
C THR A 77 -27.95 -0.92 4.92
N LEU A 78 -26.94 -1.65 5.38
CA LEU A 78 -27.06 -3.04 5.86
C LEU A 78 -26.73 -3.20 7.36
N GLY A 79 -26.74 -2.12 8.13
CA GLY A 79 -26.46 -2.16 9.57
C GLY A 79 -24.98 -2.33 9.95
N VAL A 80 -24.05 -2.18 9.00
CA VAL A 80 -22.61 -2.37 9.24
C VAL A 80 -22.07 -1.32 10.20
N LEU A 81 -22.52 -0.06 10.07
CA LEU A 81 -22.05 1.02 10.94
C LEU A 81 -22.39 0.75 12.41
N GLU A 82 -23.60 0.28 12.68
CA GLU A 82 -24.09 -0.05 14.02
C GLU A 82 -23.25 -1.20 14.61
N LYS A 83 -22.91 -2.21 13.80
CA LYS A 83 -22.04 -3.32 14.21
C LYS A 83 -20.60 -2.87 14.45
N MET A 84 -20.07 -1.97 13.63
CA MET A 84 -18.76 -1.36 13.85
C MET A 84 -18.71 -0.59 15.18
N GLN A 85 -19.76 0.16 15.50
CA GLN A 85 -19.85 0.92 16.76
C GLN A 85 -19.99 0.01 17.99
N MET A 86 -20.73 -1.10 17.87
CA MET A 86 -20.86 -2.09 18.96
C MET A 86 -19.58 -2.92 19.16
N HIS A 87 -18.78 -3.13 18.11
CA HIS A 87 -17.62 -4.02 18.13
C HIS A 87 -16.37 -3.38 17.49
N PRO A 88 -15.89 -2.22 17.97
CA PRO A 88 -14.84 -1.45 17.31
C PRO A 88 -13.53 -2.23 17.14
N GLU A 89 -13.14 -3.05 18.12
CA GLU A 89 -11.90 -3.84 18.07
C GLU A 89 -11.92 -4.90 16.97
N ALA A 90 -13.05 -5.60 16.80
CA ALA A 90 -13.20 -6.65 15.79
C ALA A 90 -13.20 -6.09 14.36
N PHE A 91 -13.78 -4.90 14.15
CA PHE A 91 -13.72 -4.24 12.85
C PHE A 91 -12.37 -3.57 12.61
N SER A 92 -11.74 -3.00 13.64
CA SER A 92 -10.40 -2.42 13.54
C SER A 92 -9.36 -3.48 13.14
N SER A 93 -9.47 -4.72 13.64
CA SER A 93 -8.56 -5.79 13.22
C SER A 93 -8.65 -6.18 11.74
N ILE A 94 -9.77 -5.88 11.07
CA ILE A 94 -10.02 -6.26 9.68
C ILE A 94 -9.87 -5.06 8.73
N LEU A 95 -10.39 -3.90 9.14
CA LEU A 95 -10.49 -2.70 8.29
C LEU A 95 -9.31 -1.74 8.46
N CYS A 96 -8.57 -1.82 9.57
CA CYS A 96 -7.40 -0.99 9.79
C CYS A 96 -6.13 -1.79 9.51
N HIS A 97 -5.14 -1.13 8.91
CA HIS A 97 -3.83 -1.73 8.71
C HIS A 97 -3.17 -2.00 10.06
N LYS A 98 -2.84 -3.28 10.31
CA LYS A 98 -1.96 -3.69 11.39
C LYS A 98 -0.63 -4.10 10.76
N PRO A 99 0.47 -3.40 11.07
CA PRO A 99 1.79 -3.79 10.58
C PRO A 99 2.23 -5.04 11.35
N GLU A 100 1.85 -6.20 10.84
CA GLU A 100 2.41 -7.48 11.27
C GLU A 100 3.64 -7.75 10.41
N ARG A 101 4.77 -8.05 11.07
CA ARG A 101 5.99 -8.42 10.36
C ARG A 101 5.81 -9.84 9.85
N LEU A 102 5.93 -10.01 8.54
CA LEU A 102 6.02 -11.35 7.95
C LEU A 102 7.30 -12.01 8.47
N SER A 103 7.22 -13.32 8.75
CA SER A 103 8.37 -14.18 9.04
C SER A 103 8.49 -15.25 7.96
N ALA A 104 9.64 -15.94 7.90
CA ALA A 104 9.81 -17.07 7.01
C ALA A 104 8.78 -18.17 7.32
N GLU A 105 8.48 -18.39 8.60
CA GLU A 105 7.46 -19.33 9.08
C GLU A 105 6.07 -18.96 8.56
N THR A 106 5.65 -17.70 8.72
CA THR A 106 4.34 -17.24 8.24
C THR A 106 4.18 -17.44 6.73
N ILE A 107 5.22 -17.14 5.94
CA ILE A 107 5.17 -17.39 4.49
C ILE A 107 5.20 -18.89 4.18
N CYS A 108 5.95 -19.69 4.92
CA CYS A 108 5.98 -21.13 4.72
C CYS A 108 4.60 -21.76 4.96
N ASP A 109 3.95 -21.41 6.05
CA ASP A 109 2.62 -21.93 6.44
C ASP A 109 1.52 -21.45 5.50
N LEU A 110 1.69 -20.27 4.90
CA LEU A 110 0.74 -19.71 3.94
C LEU A 110 0.66 -20.52 2.64
N PHE A 111 1.77 -21.13 2.21
CA PHE A 111 1.86 -21.79 0.91
C PHE A 111 1.70 -23.29 1.02
N THR A 112 0.65 -23.83 0.39
CA THR A 112 0.52 -25.29 0.25
C THR A 112 1.51 -25.82 -0.78
N ILE A 113 2.43 -26.66 -0.34
CA ILE A 113 3.36 -27.41 -1.19
C ILE A 113 2.79 -28.81 -1.43
N HIS A 114 2.35 -29.10 -2.65
CA HIS A 114 1.92 -30.46 -2.98
C HIS A 114 3.12 -31.41 -2.97
N SER A 115 3.16 -32.29 -1.97
CA SER A 115 4.24 -33.26 -1.78
C SER A 115 4.36 -34.19 -2.97
N SER A 116 5.59 -34.44 -3.42
CA SER A 116 5.90 -35.36 -4.52
C SER A 116 7.01 -36.31 -4.08
N SER A 117 6.93 -37.57 -4.51
CA SER A 117 8.00 -38.57 -4.31
C SER A 117 9.27 -38.28 -5.12
N ASP A 118 9.29 -37.21 -5.93
CA ASP A 118 10.42 -36.79 -6.73
C ASP A 118 11.50 -36.09 -5.87
N VAL A 119 12.67 -36.71 -5.78
CA VAL A 119 13.85 -36.22 -5.05
C VAL A 119 14.23 -34.79 -5.46
N ASN A 120 14.07 -34.42 -6.73
CA ASN A 120 14.41 -33.08 -7.19
C ASN A 120 13.43 -32.03 -6.67
N LYS A 121 12.14 -32.37 -6.54
CA LYS A 121 11.11 -31.49 -5.97
C LYS A 121 11.28 -31.34 -4.46
N SER A 122 11.64 -32.43 -3.77
CA SER A 122 12.00 -32.37 -2.34
C SER A 122 13.20 -31.44 -2.10
N ARG A 123 14.25 -31.54 -2.93
CA ARG A 123 15.38 -30.61 -2.86
C ARG A 123 14.97 -29.15 -3.11
N ALA A 124 14.13 -28.91 -4.11
CA ALA A 124 13.64 -27.56 -4.41
C ALA A 124 12.79 -26.99 -3.27
N ALA A 125 12.02 -27.81 -2.57
CA ALA A 125 11.30 -27.39 -1.35
C ALA A 125 12.27 -26.99 -0.23
N ASN A 126 13.37 -27.73 -0.04
CA ASN A 126 14.42 -27.34 0.91
C ASN A 126 15.08 -26.01 0.53
N PHE A 127 15.34 -25.77 -0.76
CA PHE A 127 15.86 -24.49 -1.23
C PHE A 127 14.88 -23.34 -1.00
N TRP A 128 13.59 -23.59 -1.18
CA TRP A 128 12.55 -22.60 -0.86
C TRP A 128 12.56 -22.22 0.63
N MET A 129 12.57 -23.20 1.52
CA MET A 129 12.60 -22.95 2.97
C MET A 129 13.87 -22.19 3.39
N GLY A 130 15.05 -22.60 2.89
CA GLY A 130 16.30 -21.87 3.15
C GLY A 130 16.29 -20.44 2.60
N TYR A 131 15.68 -20.23 1.42
CA TYR A 131 15.56 -18.90 0.83
C TYR A 131 14.69 -17.97 1.67
N LEU A 132 13.58 -18.46 2.24
CA LEU A 132 12.76 -17.66 3.15
C LEU A 132 13.54 -17.24 4.41
N GLN A 133 14.37 -18.13 4.95
CA GLN A 133 15.23 -17.82 6.10
C GLN A 133 16.27 -16.76 5.77
N ASP A 134 16.96 -16.87 4.64
CA ASP A 134 17.91 -15.84 4.16
C ASP A 134 17.24 -14.49 3.93
N VAL A 135 15.99 -14.48 3.46
CA VAL A 135 15.21 -13.25 3.25
C VAL A 135 14.86 -12.62 4.59
N GLU A 136 14.41 -13.41 5.56
CA GLU A 136 14.10 -12.92 6.91
C GLU A 136 15.34 -12.42 7.66
N SER A 137 16.50 -13.09 7.50
CA SER A 137 17.76 -12.69 8.13
C SER A 137 18.43 -11.45 7.48
N GLY A 138 17.88 -10.96 6.37
CA GLY A 138 18.44 -9.83 5.62
C GLY A 138 19.63 -10.19 4.72
N GLU A 139 19.85 -11.49 4.47
CA GLU A 139 20.85 -12.00 3.53
C GLU A 139 20.36 -12.03 2.08
N SER A 140 19.15 -11.56 1.81
CA SER A 140 18.61 -11.36 0.46
C SER A 140 18.32 -9.89 0.17
N VAL A 141 18.36 -9.54 -1.12
CA VAL A 141 18.00 -8.20 -1.63
C VAL A 141 16.50 -8.01 -1.85
N VAL A 142 15.70 -9.04 -1.56
CA VAL A 142 14.24 -9.10 -1.66
C VAL A 142 13.67 -9.22 -0.24
N THR A 143 12.49 -8.67 0.03
CA THR A 143 11.80 -8.86 1.32
C THR A 143 10.69 -9.91 1.23
N LEU A 144 10.16 -10.36 2.37
CA LEU A 144 9.02 -11.29 2.40
C LEU A 144 7.76 -10.66 1.78
N GLU A 145 7.56 -9.35 1.95
CA GLU A 145 6.47 -8.61 1.31
C GLU A 145 6.62 -8.56 -0.21
N ASP A 146 7.84 -8.44 -0.73
CA ASP A 146 8.11 -8.49 -2.17
C ASP A 146 7.78 -9.87 -2.75
N ILE A 147 8.08 -10.95 -2.02
CA ILE A 147 7.67 -12.32 -2.39
C ILE A 147 6.15 -12.44 -2.41
N LEU A 148 5.48 -11.96 -1.35
CA LEU A 148 4.02 -12.03 -1.26
C LEU A 148 3.36 -11.23 -2.38
N LEU A 149 3.86 -10.03 -2.68
CA LEU A 149 3.38 -9.18 -3.77
C LEU A 149 3.60 -9.84 -5.12
N PHE A 150 4.77 -10.43 -5.34
CA PHE A 150 5.09 -11.12 -6.58
C PHE A 150 4.06 -12.21 -6.88
N VAL A 151 3.65 -12.97 -5.88
CA VAL A 151 2.75 -14.13 -6.06
C VAL A 151 1.28 -13.76 -5.99
N THR A 152 0.87 -12.84 -5.12
CA THR A 152 -0.55 -12.59 -4.78
C THR A 152 -1.03 -11.20 -5.19
N GLY A 153 -0.11 -10.28 -5.51
CA GLY A 153 -0.45 -8.87 -5.74
C GLY A 153 -0.73 -8.09 -4.45
N SER A 154 -0.52 -8.68 -3.27
CA SER A 154 -0.66 -8.01 -1.97
C SER A 154 0.67 -7.97 -1.21
N PHE A 155 0.93 -6.88 -0.48
CA PHE A 155 2.09 -6.76 0.41
C PHE A 155 1.83 -7.34 1.81
N SER A 156 0.59 -7.71 2.12
CA SER A 156 0.19 -8.27 3.41
C SER A 156 -0.84 -9.38 3.21
N ILE A 157 -0.91 -10.31 4.16
CA ILE A 157 -1.95 -11.35 4.18
C ILE A 157 -3.29 -10.67 4.50
N PRO A 158 -4.33 -10.82 3.66
CA PRO A 158 -5.64 -10.26 3.96
C PRO A 158 -6.20 -10.86 5.26
N PRO A 159 -6.96 -10.12 6.08
CA PRO A 159 -7.54 -10.65 7.32
C PRO A 159 -8.46 -11.86 7.11
N VAL A 160 -9.04 -12.00 5.92
CA VAL A 160 -9.87 -13.15 5.52
C VAL A 160 -9.08 -14.27 4.86
N GLY A 161 -7.75 -14.14 4.76
CA GLY A 161 -6.88 -15.02 3.97
C GLY A 161 -6.96 -14.75 2.47
N PHE A 162 -6.30 -15.60 1.70
CA PHE A 162 -6.35 -15.57 0.23
C PHE A 162 -7.34 -16.61 -0.30
N ASP A 163 -8.08 -16.25 -1.34
CA ASP A 163 -8.93 -17.15 -2.11
C ASP A 163 -8.60 -16.99 -3.61
N PRO A 164 -8.08 -18.02 -4.30
CA PRO A 164 -7.75 -19.36 -3.78
C PRO A 164 -6.55 -19.36 -2.81
N GLU A 165 -6.40 -20.41 -2.01
CA GLU A 165 -5.25 -20.58 -1.11
C GLU A 165 -3.92 -20.54 -1.89
N PRO A 166 -2.87 -19.91 -1.33
CA PRO A 166 -1.58 -19.81 -2.02
C PRO A 166 -0.91 -21.18 -2.16
N THR A 167 -0.36 -21.45 -3.34
CA THR A 167 0.24 -22.76 -3.65
C THR A 167 1.62 -22.62 -4.28
N ILE A 168 2.46 -23.64 -4.08
CA ILE A 168 3.76 -23.75 -4.75
C ILE A 168 3.79 -24.97 -5.67
N LYS A 169 4.33 -24.77 -6.88
CA LYS A 169 4.58 -25.84 -7.85
C LYS A 169 6.03 -25.84 -8.31
N PHE A 170 6.70 -26.98 -8.16
CA PHE A 170 8.05 -27.16 -8.69
C PHE A 170 8.02 -27.70 -10.11
N LEU A 171 8.56 -26.94 -11.06
CA LEU A 171 8.51 -27.23 -12.49
C LEU A 171 9.91 -27.13 -13.13
N HIS A 172 10.07 -27.77 -14.30
CA HIS A 172 11.27 -27.62 -15.14
C HIS A 172 11.22 -26.32 -15.95
N ILE A 173 11.21 -25.18 -15.26
CA ILE A 173 11.17 -23.83 -15.83
C ILE A 173 12.49 -23.09 -15.59
N ARG A 174 12.74 -22.01 -16.34
CA ARG A 174 13.99 -21.24 -16.24
C ARG A 174 14.00 -20.24 -15.08
N TYR A 175 12.87 -19.60 -14.80
CA TYR A 175 12.73 -18.56 -13.78
C TYR A 175 11.41 -18.76 -13.04
N PRO A 176 11.32 -18.34 -11.77
CA PRO A 176 10.07 -18.42 -11.02
C PRO A 176 8.97 -17.56 -11.65
N VAL A 177 7.71 -17.97 -11.47
CA VAL A 177 6.54 -17.24 -11.99
C VAL A 177 5.49 -17.11 -10.90
N GLY A 178 5.09 -15.88 -10.59
CA GLY A 178 3.97 -15.58 -9.69
C GLY A 178 2.67 -15.44 -10.48
N LYS A 179 1.75 -16.40 -10.34
CA LYS A 179 0.41 -16.36 -10.95
C LYS A 179 -0.59 -15.73 -9.97
N ARG A 180 -0.68 -14.40 -9.99
CA ARG A 180 -1.49 -13.59 -9.06
C ARG A 180 -2.96 -13.98 -8.96
N LEU A 181 -3.61 -14.24 -10.09
CA LEU A 181 -5.02 -14.65 -10.10
C LEU A 181 -5.26 -16.02 -9.45
N LEU A 182 -4.20 -16.83 -9.30
CA LEU A 182 -4.27 -18.19 -8.77
C LEU A 182 -3.50 -18.33 -7.45
N ASN A 183 -2.94 -17.24 -6.92
CA ASN A 183 -2.00 -17.24 -5.80
C ASN A 183 -0.93 -18.35 -5.90
N CYS A 184 -0.48 -18.65 -7.12
CA CYS A 184 0.36 -19.82 -7.38
C CYS A 184 1.77 -19.39 -7.75
N LEU A 185 2.76 -19.83 -6.96
CA LEU A 185 4.17 -19.63 -7.22
C LEU A 185 4.76 -20.87 -7.90
N GLU A 186 5.16 -20.71 -9.16
CA GLU A 186 5.86 -21.75 -9.90
C GLU A 186 7.37 -21.55 -9.72
N LEU A 187 8.05 -22.54 -9.14
CA LEU A 187 9.47 -22.49 -8.81
C LEU A 187 10.29 -23.39 -9.73
N PRO A 188 11.46 -22.93 -10.19
CA PRO A 188 12.36 -23.75 -11.00
C PRO A 188 13.07 -24.81 -10.14
N ILE A 189 13.19 -26.02 -10.68
CA ILE A 189 14.06 -27.05 -10.11
C ILE A 189 15.51 -26.74 -10.53
N THR A 190 16.37 -26.38 -9.56
CA THR A 190 17.78 -26.03 -9.79
C THR A 190 18.75 -27.09 -9.24
N LYS A 191 20.03 -27.00 -9.62
CA LYS A 191 21.07 -27.91 -9.15
C LYS A 191 21.67 -27.49 -7.81
N SER A 192 21.74 -26.19 -7.54
CA SER A 192 22.25 -25.63 -6.28
C SER A 192 21.33 -24.56 -5.72
N TYR A 193 21.55 -24.25 -4.44
CA TYR A 193 20.82 -23.23 -3.70
C TYR A 193 21.12 -21.82 -4.22
N GLU A 194 22.37 -21.51 -4.53
CA GLU A 194 22.82 -20.20 -5.03
C GLU A 194 22.16 -19.88 -6.37
N GLN A 195 22.03 -20.91 -7.23
CA GLN A 195 21.30 -20.76 -8.49
C GLN A 195 19.81 -20.50 -8.27
N PHE A 196 19.21 -21.14 -7.27
CA PHE A 196 17.82 -20.90 -6.88
C PHE A 196 17.63 -19.47 -6.38
N LYS A 197 18.40 -19.06 -5.37
CA LYS A 197 18.38 -17.74 -4.75
C LYS A 197 18.57 -16.63 -5.79
N ASN A 198 19.59 -16.72 -6.64
CA ASN A 198 19.84 -15.73 -7.68
C ASN A 198 18.64 -15.57 -8.64
N LYS A 199 18.04 -16.69 -9.07
CA LYS A 199 16.86 -16.66 -9.95
C LYS A 199 15.65 -16.01 -9.29
N MET A 200 15.42 -16.27 -8.00
CA MET A 200 14.37 -15.62 -7.22
C MET A 200 14.58 -14.11 -7.18
N GLU A 201 15.76 -13.67 -6.74
CA GLU A 201 16.07 -12.26 -6.54
C GLU A 201 16.05 -11.43 -7.82
N VAL A 202 16.58 -11.97 -8.92
CA VAL A 202 16.55 -11.28 -10.22
C VAL A 202 15.13 -11.14 -10.73
N THR A 203 14.32 -12.20 -10.62
CA THR A 203 12.97 -12.22 -11.19
C THR A 203 12.03 -11.31 -10.43
N ILE A 204 12.03 -11.39 -9.09
CA ILE A 204 11.17 -10.57 -8.25
C ILE A 204 11.51 -9.09 -8.43
N ARG A 205 12.80 -8.71 -8.34
CA ARG A 205 13.20 -7.31 -8.52
C ARG A 205 12.83 -6.74 -9.89
N ASN A 206 13.03 -7.50 -10.96
CA ASN A 206 12.70 -7.03 -12.29
C ASN A 206 11.18 -6.85 -12.46
N THR A 207 10.39 -7.78 -11.94
CA THR A 207 8.92 -7.71 -12.01
C THR A 207 8.39 -6.50 -11.24
N LEU A 208 8.86 -6.30 -10.00
CA LEU A 208 8.36 -5.23 -9.14
C LEU A 208 8.88 -3.84 -9.51
N ARG A 209 10.03 -3.74 -10.20
CA ARG A 209 10.52 -2.47 -10.76
C ARG A 209 9.61 -1.97 -11.88
N VAL A 210 9.23 -2.86 -12.81
CA VAL A 210 8.38 -2.52 -13.96
C VAL A 210 7.00 -2.00 -13.51
N GLU A 211 6.51 -2.40 -12.35
CA GLU A 211 5.19 -1.99 -11.84
C GLU A 211 5.19 -0.68 -11.04
N ARG A 212 6.37 -0.19 -10.66
CA ARG A 212 6.51 1.07 -9.92
C ARG A 212 6.83 2.26 -10.84
N GLU A 213 7.03 2.00 -12.14
CA GLU A 213 7.21 2.97 -13.22
C GLU A 213 5.89 3.24 -13.96
#